data_AF-D4MKN5-F1
#
_entry.id   AF-D4MKN5-F1
#
_cell.length_a   1.000
_cell.length_b   1.000
_cell.length_c   1.000
_cell.angle_alpha   90.00
_cell.angle_beta   90.00
_cell.angle_gamma   90.00
#
_symmetry.space_group_name_H-M   'P 1'
#
loop_
_entity.id
_entity.type
_entity.pdbx_description
1 polymer ?
#
loop_
_entity_poly.entity_id
_entity_poly.type
_entity_poly.pdbx_seq_one_letter_code
_entity_poly.pdbx_strand_id
1 'polypeptide(L)' 'MTEKEIYDNRTYVGATAENCKVIHLALSEGKKLTIDDSGRVRDDTGRWIADGKERM' A
#
# COMPACT_ATOMS: atom_id res chain seq x y z
N MET A 1 -16.08 9.06 9.79
CA MET A 1 -14.86 8.35 9.38
C MET A 1 -14.33 9.14 8.20
N THR A 2 -13.19 9.81 8.34
CA THR A 2 -12.65 10.67 7.29
C THR A 2 -12.29 9.80 6.08
N GLU A 3 -13.01 9.98 4.98
CA GLU A 3 -12.67 9.35 3.70
C GLU A 3 -11.24 9.79 3.34
N LYS A 4 -10.31 8.83 3.31
CA LYS A 4 -8.94 9.10 2.90
C LYS A 4 -9.01 9.49 1.42
N GLU A 5 -8.48 10.65 1.06
CA GLU A 5 -8.49 11.15 -0.31
C GLU A 5 -7.96 10.09 -1.28
N ILE A 6 -8.55 10.06 -2.48
CA ILE A 6 -8.13 9.16 -3.55
C ILE A 6 -6.63 9.38 -3.79
N TYR A 7 -5.89 8.29 -3.84
CA TYR A 7 -4.48 8.20 -4.18
C TYR A 7 -4.24 8.95 -5.48
N ASP A 8 -3.54 10.07 -5.37
CA ASP A 8 -3.13 10.90 -6.47
C ASP A 8 -1.60 10.97 -6.51
N ASN A 9 -1.03 10.89 -7.71
CA ASN A 9 0.42 10.89 -7.88
C ASN A 9 1.08 12.23 -7.51
N ARG A 10 0.30 13.29 -7.25
CA ARG A 10 0.78 14.57 -6.72
C ARG A 10 0.97 14.49 -5.21
N THR A 11 0.15 13.72 -4.50
CA THR A 11 0.17 13.58 -3.03
C THR A 11 0.94 12.36 -2.53
N TYR A 12 1.09 11.30 -3.33
CA TYR A 12 1.80 10.07 -2.93
C TYR A 12 2.96 9.72 -3.87
N VAL A 13 4.04 9.17 -3.30
CA VAL A 13 5.26 8.73 -3.98
C VAL A 13 5.71 7.34 -3.50
N GLY A 14 5.21 6.29 -4.16
CA GLY A 14 5.69 4.92 -3.93
C GLY A 14 5.36 4.40 -2.54
N ALA A 15 6.35 3.81 -1.85
CA ALA A 15 6.21 3.22 -0.52
C ALA A 15 7.40 3.58 0.39
N THR A 16 7.20 3.56 1.71
CA THR A 16 8.30 3.74 2.67
C THR A 16 9.20 2.51 2.70
N ALA A 17 10.44 2.65 3.18
CA ALA A 17 11.36 1.51 3.29
C ALA A 17 10.80 0.38 4.17
N GLU A 18 10.04 0.72 5.21
CA GLU A 18 9.35 -0.26 6.07
C GLU A 18 8.24 -0.98 5.31
N ASN A 19 7.41 -0.24 4.57
CA ASN A 19 6.35 -0.81 3.74
C ASN A 19 6.93 -1.70 2.63
N CYS A 20 8.06 -1.31 2.03
CA CYS A 20 8.76 -2.15 1.05
C CYS A 20 9.15 -3.52 1.65
N LYS A 21 9.64 -3.57 2.90
CA LYS A 21 9.99 -4.85 3.55
C LYS A 21 8.76 -5.75 3.70
N VAL A 22 7.63 -5.18 4.12
CA VAL A 22 6.38 -5.94 4.29
C VAL A 22 5.84 -6.44 2.95
N ILE A 23 5.85 -5.59 1.92
CA ILE A 23 5.45 -5.94 0.55
C ILE A 23 6.35 -7.06 0.01
N HIS A 24 7.67 -6.94 0.17
CA HIS A 24 8.61 -7.97 -0.26
C HIS A 24 8.41 -9.29 0.47
N LEU A 25 8.16 -9.26 1.78
CA LEU A 25 7.86 -10.46 2.55
C LEU A 25 6.59 -11.15 2.03
N ALA A 26 5.50 -10.40 1.84
CA ALA A 26 4.25 -10.95 1.33
C ALA A 26 4.41 -11.55 -0.08
N LEU A 27 5.15 -10.88 -0.97
CA LEU A 27 5.47 -11.44 -2.30
C LEU A 27 6.33 -12.70 -2.21
N SER A 28 7.30 -12.74 -1.29
CA SER A 28 8.14 -13.93 -1.06
C SER A 28 7.33 -15.12 -0.52
N GLU A 29 6.24 -14.87 0.21
CA GLU A 29 5.29 -15.90 0.66
C GLU A 29 4.32 -16.34 -0.47
N GLY A 30 4.43 -15.74 -1.67
CA GLY A 30 3.56 -16.04 -2.81
C GLY A 30 2.18 -15.37 -2.74
N LYS A 31 1.98 -14.40 -1.84
CA LYS A 31 0.70 -13.67 -1.74
C LYS A 31 0.52 -12.77 -2.93
N LYS A 32 -0.74 -12.64 -3.37
CA LYS A 32 -1.11 -11.67 -4.41
C LYS A 32 -1.44 -10.35 -3.75
N LEU A 33 -0.88 -9.27 -4.26
CA LEU A 33 -1.08 -7.94 -3.71
C LEU A 33 -1.95 -7.09 -4.64
N THR A 34 -2.87 -6.33 -4.06
CA THR A 34 -3.69 -5.34 -4.75
C THR A 34 -3.51 -3.99 -4.08
N ILE A 35 -3.70 -2.91 -4.85
CA ILE A 35 -3.63 -1.54 -4.33
C ILE A 35 -5.01 -0.93 -4.53
N ASP A 36 -5.58 -0.35 -3.47
CA ASP A 36 -6.86 0.37 -3.57
C ASP A 36 -6.69 1.84 -3.95
N ASP A 37 -7.80 2.48 -4.26
CA ASP A 37 -7.85 3.88 -4.69
C ASP A 37 -7.38 4.85 -3.60
N SER A 38 -7.10 4.43 -2.36
CA SER A 38 -6.50 5.26 -1.31
C SER A 38 -5.00 4.95 -1.11
N GLY A 39 -4.41 4.13 -1.98
CA GLY A 39 -2.98 3.79 -1.95
C GLY A 39 -2.64 2.69 -0.96
N ARG A 40 -3.62 1.98 -0.40
CA ARG A 40 -3.34 0.88 0.53
C ARG A 40 -3.06 -0.39 -0.23
N VAL A 41 -2.00 -1.08 0.18
CA VAL A 41 -1.65 -2.39 -0.33
C VAL A 41 -2.34 -3.46 0.53
N ARG A 42 -3.10 -4.33 -0.14
CA ARG A 42 -3.84 -5.44 0.45
C ARG A 42 -3.34 -6.78 -0.08
N ASP A 43 -3.35 -7.80 0.77
CA ASP A 43 -3.09 -9.18 0.33
C ASP A 43 -4.35 -9.82 -0.29
N ASP A 44 -4.23 -11.08 -0.72
CA ASP A 44 -5.30 -11.86 -1.34
C ASP A 44 -6.48 -12.15 -0.41
N THR A 45 -6.29 -12.02 0.91
CA THR A 45 -7.34 -12.11 1.92
C THR A 45 -8.07 -10.79 2.13
N GLY A 46 -7.64 -9.72 1.46
CA GLY A 46 -8.15 -8.37 1.64
C GLY A 46 -7.58 -7.66 2.88
N ARG A 47 -6.60 -8.26 3.55
CA ARG A 47 -5.94 -7.66 4.72
C ARG A 47 -5.03 -6.53 4.26
N TRP A 48 -5.13 -5.40 4.94
CA TRP A 48 -4.23 -4.27 4.74
C TRP A 48 -2.84 -4.57 5.33
N ILE A 49 -1.79 -4.46 4.51
CA ILE A 49 -0.41 -4.78 4.91
C ILE A 49 0.57 -3.61 4.78
N ALA A 50 0.30 -2.63 3.91
CA ALA A 50 1.18 -1.48 3.70
C ALA A 50 0.40 -0.29 3.12
N ASP A 51 0.94 0.92 3.24
CA ASP A 51 0.35 2.15 2.69
C ASP A 51 1.31 2.80 1.68
N GLY A 52 0.77 3.53 0.72
CA GLY A 52 1.54 4.41 -0.14
C GLY A 52 2.25 5.45 0.72
N LYS A 53 3.48 5.79 0.34
CA LYS A 53 4.20 6.87 0.99
C LYS A 53 3.63 8.19 0.50
N GLU A 54 3.14 9.03 1.41
CA GLU A 54 2.82 10.42 1.08
C GLU A 54 4.09 11.19 0.70
N ARG A 55 3.96 12.11 -0.25
CA ARG A 55 5.06 12.91 -0.79
C ARG A 55 5.56 13.96 0.21
N MET A 56 4.79 14.25 1.26
CA MET A 56 5.06 15.29 2.25
C MET A 56 6.27 15.00 3.13
#